data_AF-A0A2H3TXL8-F1
#
_entry.id   AF-A0A2H3TXL8-F1
#
_cell.length_a   1.000
_cell.length_b   1.000
_cell.length_c   1.000
_cell.angle_alpha   90.00
_cell.angle_beta   90.00
_cell.angle_gamma   90.00
#
_symmetry.space_group_name_H-M   'P 1'
#
loop_
_entity.id
_entity.type
_entity.pdbx_description
1 polymer ?
#
loop_
_entity_poly.entity_id
_entity_poly.type
_entity_poly.pdbx_seq_one_letter_code
_entity_poly.pdbx_strand_id
1 'polypeptide(L)'
;MAEDSKPQIEEHLALPESLQGIAKKSRKRKNKNLNRGPTALPKNRGSGFEEYFADPPMTPVEAKEEKNEIYSQDLPFAERMQSCIQRFRSRRRLQGDRGLYFNEYLFLGGVDTTPNTFGGLSQQEMKELTPAQRREATATDVIWANSQGGEKFYDGDDEKWSVDFAAVVAGFFSVSLVHLTSFEPKRMEEGIDTIKNFLRYVLQHDVCPEYEDSVKEALELCKTASVEWPMIRQLNADLPGHFNLACSEMFYETSTEESWSFQTFKRPKGFDPKAVFFAAFALMDEPELFEKLSLKEPSIFSEYTCTLELVEIIRPEEDIVKRFNSLVIGDKAANHVPVGKAVFKQGFIQDDWENPWAGEWPVKEDTITLFFDDALLANMMPGLKTVATISELDAGLRFLRSIEMIVPSFYIFLPQELMRHYKEPRVDNRAAPSTRNAQKGKDLAEDEY
;
A
#
# COMPACT_ATOMS: atom_id res chain seq x y z
N MET A 1 9.79 45.03 -20.63
CA MET A 1 10.13 43.86 -21.47
C MET A 1 10.25 42.69 -20.54
N ALA A 2 9.33 41.73 -20.69
CA ALA A 2 9.20 40.56 -19.84
C ALA A 2 10.00 39.42 -20.47
N GLU A 3 10.82 38.74 -19.67
CA GLU A 3 11.30 37.40 -19.96
C GLU A 3 11.08 36.54 -18.70
N ASP A 4 10.11 35.63 -18.84
CA ASP A 4 9.77 34.56 -17.92
C ASP A 4 10.96 33.62 -17.73
N SER A 5 11.42 33.46 -16.49
CA SER A 5 12.29 32.34 -16.10
C SER A 5 11.49 31.40 -15.21
N LYS A 6 11.07 30.26 -15.78
CA LYS A 6 10.44 29.14 -15.05
C LYS A 6 11.48 28.41 -14.19
N PRO A 7 11.17 28.03 -12.95
CA PRO A 7 12.00 27.11 -12.18
C PRO A 7 11.79 25.66 -12.67
N GLN A 8 12.92 24.96 -12.86
CA GLN A 8 12.97 23.52 -13.09
C GLN A 8 12.67 22.80 -11.76
N ILE A 9 11.64 21.96 -11.74
CA ILE A 9 11.26 21.11 -10.61
C ILE A 9 11.00 19.70 -11.19
N GLU A 10 11.24 18.69 -10.34
CA GLU A 10 10.97 17.24 -10.47
C GLU A 10 12.08 16.37 -11.07
N GLU A 11 13.01 15.96 -10.20
CA GLU A 11 13.70 14.68 -10.31
C GLU A 11 12.81 13.63 -9.64
N HIS A 12 12.14 12.83 -10.46
CA HIS A 12 11.19 11.80 -10.04
C HIS A 12 11.91 10.62 -9.36
N LEU A 13 11.36 10.13 -8.25
CA LEU A 13 11.57 8.76 -7.77
C LEU A 13 11.39 7.79 -8.96
N ALA A 14 12.47 7.09 -9.32
CA ALA A 14 12.45 6.16 -10.44
C ALA A 14 11.44 5.04 -10.16
N LEU A 15 10.44 4.93 -11.03
CA LEU A 15 9.45 3.86 -11.01
C LEU A 15 10.14 2.49 -11.14
N PRO A 16 9.76 1.48 -10.33
CA PRO A 16 10.12 0.09 -10.61
C PRO A 16 9.76 -0.25 -12.07
N GLU A 17 10.64 -0.99 -12.77
CA GLU A 17 10.41 -1.36 -14.18
C GLU A 17 9.06 -2.06 -14.41
N SER A 18 8.51 -2.71 -13.36
CA SER A 18 7.22 -3.40 -13.36
C SER A 18 6.01 -2.48 -13.60
N LEU A 19 6.11 -1.16 -13.46
CA LEU A 19 4.94 -0.25 -13.45
C LEU A 19 4.90 0.79 -14.58
N GLN A 20 5.91 0.84 -15.44
CA GLN A 20 6.05 1.87 -16.48
C GLN A 20 5.06 1.71 -17.67
N GLY A 21 4.26 0.64 -17.70
CA GLY A 21 3.40 0.26 -18.84
C GLY A 21 1.92 0.67 -18.80
N ILE A 22 1.41 1.22 -17.70
CA ILE A 22 -0.06 1.25 -17.45
C ILE A 22 -0.80 2.43 -18.11
N ALA A 23 -0.09 3.43 -18.66
CA ALA A 23 -0.73 4.65 -19.18
C ALA A 23 -0.70 4.79 -20.71
N LYS A 24 -1.36 3.89 -21.47
CA LYS A 24 -1.71 4.17 -22.88
C LYS A 24 -3.21 4.43 -23.03
N LYS A 25 -3.58 5.71 -23.12
CA LYS A 25 -4.95 6.20 -23.43
C LYS A 25 -5.42 5.63 -24.78
N SER A 26 -6.35 4.70 -24.75
CA SER A 26 -7.03 4.21 -25.97
C SER A 26 -8.08 5.22 -26.46
N ARG A 27 -8.19 5.38 -27.78
CA ARG A 27 -9.13 6.30 -28.46
C ARG A 27 -10.59 5.90 -28.19
N LYS A 28 -11.41 6.87 -27.77
CA LYS A 28 -12.87 6.74 -27.57
C LYS A 28 -13.56 6.22 -28.84
N ARG A 29 -14.00 4.95 -28.83
CA ARG A 29 -15.08 4.45 -29.70
C ARG A 29 -16.43 4.68 -29.00
N LYS A 30 -17.40 5.26 -29.72
CA LYS A 30 -18.78 5.44 -29.26
C LYS A 30 -19.45 4.07 -29.10
N ASN A 31 -19.65 3.59 -27.87
CA ASN A 31 -20.47 2.40 -27.60
C ASN A 31 -21.95 2.76 -27.66
N LYS A 32 -22.69 2.13 -28.59
CA LYS A 32 -24.15 2.03 -28.54
C LYS A 32 -24.53 1.02 -27.44
N ASN A 33 -25.51 1.39 -26.63
CA ASN A 33 -25.92 0.68 -25.40
C ASN A 33 -26.30 -0.79 -25.67
N LEU A 34 -25.47 -1.72 -25.19
CA LEU A 34 -25.89 -3.09 -24.92
C LEU A 34 -26.77 -3.08 -23.65
N ASN A 35 -27.95 -3.67 -23.74
CA ASN A 35 -28.88 -3.78 -22.61
C ASN A 35 -28.22 -4.59 -21.49
N ARG A 36 -27.95 -3.93 -20.36
CA ARG A 36 -27.44 -4.56 -19.14
C ARG A 36 -28.50 -5.51 -18.57
N GLY A 37 -28.05 -6.60 -17.94
CA GLY A 37 -28.94 -7.66 -17.41
C GLY A 37 -30.01 -7.13 -16.43
N PRO A 38 -31.04 -7.94 -16.13
CA PRO A 38 -32.21 -7.53 -15.34
C PRO A 38 -31.90 -7.09 -13.91
N THR A 39 -30.76 -7.52 -13.35
CA THR A 39 -30.26 -7.15 -12.01
C THR A 39 -29.31 -5.95 -12.00
N ALA A 40 -29.00 -5.36 -13.16
CA ALA A 40 -28.12 -4.21 -13.22
C ALA A 40 -28.82 -2.94 -12.70
N LEU A 41 -28.11 -2.13 -11.92
CA LEU A 41 -28.63 -0.85 -11.44
C LEU A 41 -29.14 0.00 -12.63
N PRO A 42 -30.40 0.48 -12.60
CA PRO A 42 -30.91 1.40 -13.61
C PRO A 42 -29.97 2.61 -13.72
N LYS A 43 -29.78 3.15 -14.93
CA LYS A 43 -28.86 4.29 -15.16
C LYS A 43 -29.17 5.53 -14.32
N ASN A 44 -30.43 5.66 -13.88
CA ASN A 44 -30.94 6.75 -13.05
C ASN A 44 -30.74 6.51 -11.53
N ARG A 45 -30.35 5.29 -11.14
CA ARG A 45 -29.88 5.00 -9.77
C ARG A 45 -28.36 5.20 -9.73
N GLY A 46 -27.84 5.44 -8.53
CA GLY A 46 -26.43 5.70 -8.26
C GLY A 46 -25.48 4.62 -8.81
N SER A 47 -24.20 4.83 -8.58
CA SER A 47 -23.11 3.95 -8.95
C SER A 47 -23.00 2.69 -8.08
N GLY A 48 -23.61 2.69 -6.88
CA GLY A 48 -23.46 1.62 -5.90
C GLY A 48 -22.33 1.87 -4.88
N PHE A 49 -21.73 3.06 -4.93
CA PHE A 49 -20.62 3.52 -4.07
C PHE A 49 -20.98 4.81 -3.31
N GLU A 50 -22.24 5.22 -3.32
CA GLU A 50 -22.71 6.35 -2.51
C GLU A 50 -22.71 5.98 -1.01
N GLU A 51 -22.45 6.94 -0.12
CA GLU A 51 -22.28 6.75 1.33
C GLU A 51 -23.44 5.98 2.01
N TYR A 52 -24.67 6.20 1.55
CA TYR A 52 -25.88 5.55 2.06
C TYR A 52 -26.46 4.52 1.09
N PHE A 53 -25.66 4.06 0.12
CA PHE A 53 -26.10 3.02 -0.79
C PHE A 53 -26.29 1.70 -0.03
N ALA A 54 -27.51 1.20 -0.06
CA ALA A 54 -27.86 -0.14 0.38
C ALA A 54 -28.34 -0.95 -0.82
N ASP A 55 -27.89 -2.20 -0.90
CA ASP A 55 -28.45 -3.12 -1.89
C ASP A 55 -29.95 -3.29 -1.64
N PRO A 56 -30.76 -3.33 -2.72
CA PRO A 56 -32.18 -3.59 -2.58
C PRO A 56 -32.38 -4.96 -1.90
N PRO A 57 -33.36 -5.10 -1.00
CA PRO A 57 -33.62 -6.36 -0.33
C PRO A 57 -33.92 -7.45 -1.36
N MET A 58 -33.24 -8.58 -1.21
CA MET A 58 -33.39 -9.72 -2.09
C MET A 58 -34.73 -10.41 -1.85
N THR A 59 -35.40 -10.84 -2.92
CA THR A 59 -36.65 -11.61 -2.78
C THR A 59 -36.36 -13.02 -2.25
N PRO A 60 -37.31 -13.69 -1.57
CA PRO A 60 -37.08 -15.05 -1.07
C PRO A 60 -36.73 -16.08 -2.17
N VAL A 61 -37.21 -15.86 -3.39
CA VAL A 61 -36.92 -16.71 -4.54
C VAL A 61 -35.47 -16.53 -4.99
N GLU A 62 -35.03 -15.28 -5.16
CA GLU A 62 -33.63 -14.97 -5.51
C GLU A 62 -32.67 -15.45 -4.41
N ALA A 63 -33.03 -15.29 -3.14
CA ALA A 63 -32.22 -15.78 -2.02
C ALA A 63 -32.06 -17.31 -2.04
N LYS A 64 -33.14 -18.02 -2.40
CA LYS A 64 -33.13 -19.47 -2.53
C LYS A 64 -32.32 -19.93 -3.74
N GLU A 65 -32.41 -19.22 -4.86
CA GLU A 65 -31.60 -19.46 -6.07
C GLU A 65 -30.12 -19.24 -5.76
N GLU A 66 -29.75 -18.10 -5.17
CA GLU A 66 -28.35 -17.81 -4.82
C GLU A 66 -27.78 -18.87 -3.88
N LYS A 67 -28.51 -19.22 -2.82
CA LYS A 67 -28.04 -20.22 -1.84
C LYS A 67 -27.92 -21.64 -2.40
N ASN A 68 -28.88 -22.09 -3.18
CA ASN A 68 -28.97 -23.51 -3.57
C ASN A 68 -28.38 -23.81 -4.96
N GLU A 69 -28.26 -22.81 -5.83
CA GLU A 69 -27.85 -23.03 -7.23
C GLU A 69 -26.55 -22.32 -7.57
N ILE A 70 -26.21 -21.20 -6.93
CA ILE A 70 -25.10 -20.33 -7.37
C ILE A 70 -23.94 -20.35 -6.38
N TYR A 71 -24.25 -20.29 -5.09
CA TYR A 71 -23.29 -20.29 -3.99
C TYR A 71 -23.40 -21.56 -3.13
N SER A 72 -24.08 -22.60 -3.65
CA SER A 72 -24.18 -23.89 -2.98
C SER A 72 -22.81 -24.44 -2.64
N GLN A 73 -22.63 -24.93 -1.42
CA GLN A 73 -21.37 -25.53 -0.96
C GLN A 73 -20.99 -26.80 -1.73
N ASP A 74 -21.93 -27.37 -2.50
CA ASP A 74 -21.66 -28.47 -3.41
C ASP A 74 -20.89 -28.03 -4.67
N LEU A 75 -20.83 -26.72 -4.95
CA LEU A 75 -20.06 -26.16 -6.05
C LEU A 75 -18.63 -25.81 -5.60
N PRO A 76 -17.62 -26.01 -6.47
CA PRO A 76 -16.26 -25.60 -6.19
C PRO A 76 -16.15 -24.09 -5.86
N PHE A 77 -15.24 -23.74 -4.96
CA PHE A 77 -14.98 -22.35 -4.57
C PHE A 77 -14.76 -21.43 -5.78
N ALA A 78 -13.95 -21.87 -6.75
CA ALA A 78 -13.65 -21.10 -7.96
C ALA A 78 -14.91 -20.67 -8.74
N GLU A 79 -15.88 -21.58 -8.92
CA GLU A 79 -17.13 -21.30 -9.64
C GLU A 79 -18.01 -20.30 -8.90
N ARG A 80 -18.11 -20.46 -7.57
CA ARG A 80 -18.87 -19.55 -6.70
C ARG A 80 -18.28 -18.15 -6.71
N MET A 81 -16.95 -18.05 -6.57
CA MET A 81 -16.25 -16.77 -6.54
C MET A 81 -16.28 -16.07 -7.89
N GLN A 82 -16.08 -16.79 -9.00
CA GLN A 82 -16.21 -16.23 -10.35
C GLN A 82 -17.62 -15.67 -10.59
N SER A 83 -18.65 -16.41 -10.19
CA SER A 83 -20.05 -15.97 -10.27
C SER A 83 -20.31 -14.74 -9.40
N CYS A 84 -19.71 -14.67 -8.21
CA CYS A 84 -19.77 -13.50 -7.33
C CYS A 84 -19.18 -12.25 -7.99
N ILE A 85 -17.95 -12.33 -8.52
CA ILE A 85 -17.28 -11.21 -9.18
C ILE A 85 -18.12 -10.68 -10.34
N GLN A 86 -18.60 -11.56 -11.22
CA GLN A 86 -19.42 -11.17 -12.37
C GLN A 86 -20.74 -10.52 -11.93
N ARG A 87 -21.39 -11.05 -10.89
CA ARG A 87 -22.61 -10.47 -10.31
C ARG A 87 -22.33 -9.10 -9.70
N PHE A 88 -21.26 -8.95 -8.94
CA PHE A 88 -20.83 -7.67 -8.37
C PHE A 88 -20.62 -6.61 -9.46
N ARG A 89 -19.87 -6.93 -10.53
CA ARG A 89 -19.66 -6.02 -11.67
C ARG A 89 -20.95 -5.67 -12.40
N SER A 90 -21.93 -6.57 -12.43
CA SER A 90 -23.24 -6.28 -13.02
C SER A 90 -24.09 -5.36 -12.16
N ARG A 91 -23.98 -5.48 -10.83
CA ARG A 91 -24.73 -4.69 -9.84
C ARG A 91 -24.08 -3.36 -9.50
N ARG A 92 -22.79 -3.17 -9.76
CA ARG A 92 -22.04 -1.93 -9.50
C ARG A 92 -21.62 -1.22 -10.77
N ARG A 93 -21.50 0.11 -10.71
CA ARG A 93 -20.93 0.91 -11.80
C ARG A 93 -19.53 1.35 -11.39
N LEU A 94 -18.53 0.54 -11.74
CA LEU A 94 -17.11 0.84 -11.56
C LEU A 94 -16.68 1.99 -12.50
N GLN A 95 -17.02 3.24 -12.14
CA GLN A 95 -16.64 4.44 -12.89
C GLN A 95 -15.25 4.95 -12.48
N GLY A 96 -14.61 5.73 -13.34
CA GLY A 96 -13.28 6.27 -13.09
C GLY A 96 -12.24 5.16 -12.95
N ASP A 97 -11.38 5.29 -11.94
CA ASP A 97 -10.29 4.35 -11.69
C ASP A 97 -10.72 3.11 -10.89
N ARG A 98 -11.96 3.06 -10.38
CA ARG A 98 -12.45 1.92 -9.58
C ARG A 98 -12.39 0.58 -10.33
N GLY A 99 -12.57 0.60 -11.65
CA GLY A 99 -12.41 -0.60 -12.47
C GLY A 99 -10.97 -1.09 -12.52
N LEU A 100 -10.00 -0.17 -12.52
CA LEU A 100 -8.58 -0.48 -12.48
C LEU A 100 -8.19 -1.04 -11.10
N TYR A 101 -8.62 -0.38 -10.02
CA TYR A 101 -8.36 -0.86 -8.65
C TYR A 101 -8.93 -2.26 -8.42
N PHE A 102 -10.17 -2.50 -8.88
CA PHE A 102 -10.81 -3.79 -8.71
C PHE A 102 -10.11 -4.88 -9.53
N ASN A 103 -9.75 -4.60 -10.79
CA ASN A 103 -8.99 -5.57 -11.60
C ASN A 103 -7.64 -5.92 -10.98
N GLU A 104 -6.96 -4.92 -10.42
CA GLU A 104 -5.66 -5.11 -9.79
C GLU A 104 -5.76 -5.98 -8.54
N TYR A 105 -6.73 -5.70 -7.68
CA TYR A 105 -7.03 -6.54 -6.51
C TYR A 105 -7.35 -7.99 -6.92
N LEU A 106 -8.17 -8.18 -7.94
CA LEU A 106 -8.51 -9.51 -8.45
C LEU A 106 -7.29 -10.25 -9.01
N PHE A 107 -6.44 -9.54 -9.77
CA PHE A 107 -5.19 -10.11 -10.31
C PHE A 107 -4.25 -10.61 -9.19
N LEU A 108 -4.09 -9.83 -8.12
CA LEU A 108 -3.31 -10.23 -6.95
C LEU A 108 -3.91 -11.43 -6.22
N GLY A 109 -5.23 -11.59 -6.27
CA GLY A 109 -5.93 -12.79 -5.80
C GLY A 109 -5.89 -13.97 -6.78
N GLY A 110 -5.07 -13.91 -7.83
CA GLY A 110 -4.91 -15.00 -8.79
C GLY A 110 -6.01 -15.10 -9.85
N VAL A 111 -6.86 -14.07 -10.00
CA VAL A 111 -7.92 -14.05 -11.02
C VAL A 111 -7.38 -13.47 -12.33
N ASP A 112 -7.67 -14.14 -13.44
CA ASP A 112 -7.38 -13.60 -14.76
C ASP A 112 -8.43 -12.55 -15.15
N THR A 113 -7.99 -11.29 -15.22
CA THR A 113 -8.83 -10.14 -15.60
C THR A 113 -8.60 -9.68 -17.04
N THR A 114 -7.85 -10.46 -17.83
CA THR A 114 -7.53 -10.08 -19.20
C THR A 114 -8.79 -10.16 -20.09
N PRO A 115 -9.07 -9.13 -20.91
CA PRO A 115 -10.22 -9.16 -21.80
C PRO A 115 -10.09 -10.31 -22.82
N ASN A 116 -11.10 -11.17 -22.90
CA ASN A 116 -11.17 -12.23 -23.90
C ASN A 116 -11.11 -11.65 -25.33
N THR A 117 -9.95 -11.69 -25.97
CA THR A 117 -9.69 -11.05 -27.28
C THR A 117 -10.44 -11.73 -28.45
N PHE A 118 -11.00 -12.92 -28.25
CA PHE A 118 -11.59 -13.75 -29.31
C PHE A 118 -13.08 -14.13 -29.12
N GLY A 119 -13.75 -13.68 -28.06
CA GLY A 119 -15.12 -14.10 -27.71
C GLY A 119 -16.25 -13.22 -28.25
N GLY A 120 -16.15 -12.68 -29.46
CA GLY A 120 -17.17 -11.76 -30.01
C GLY A 120 -18.45 -12.46 -30.47
N LEU A 121 -19.35 -12.84 -29.56
CA LEU A 121 -20.71 -13.27 -29.92
C LEU A 121 -21.46 -12.15 -30.66
N SER A 122 -22.20 -12.52 -31.71
CA SER A 122 -23.03 -11.57 -32.45
C SER A 122 -24.21 -11.08 -31.59
N GLN A 123 -24.76 -9.91 -31.93
CA GLN A 123 -25.91 -9.34 -31.20
C GLN A 123 -27.18 -10.21 -31.25
N GLN A 124 -27.28 -11.13 -32.23
CA GLN A 124 -28.39 -12.06 -32.35
C GLN A 124 -28.22 -13.24 -31.40
N GLU A 125 -27.03 -13.85 -31.36
CA GLU A 125 -26.69 -14.93 -30.42
C GLU A 125 -26.81 -14.45 -28.96
N MET A 126 -26.35 -13.24 -28.68
CA MET A 126 -26.49 -12.62 -27.35
C MET A 126 -27.95 -12.35 -26.94
N LYS A 127 -28.93 -12.34 -27.86
CA LYS A 127 -30.35 -12.15 -27.52
C LYS A 127 -31.07 -13.46 -27.20
N GLU A 128 -30.52 -14.59 -27.59
CA GLU A 128 -31.09 -15.93 -27.37
C GLU A 128 -30.61 -16.55 -26.06
N LEU A 129 -29.47 -16.07 -25.53
CA LEU A 129 -28.93 -16.51 -24.24
C LEU A 129 -29.74 -15.99 -23.05
N THR A 130 -29.83 -16.80 -21.99
CA THR A 130 -30.36 -16.38 -20.68
C THR A 130 -29.48 -15.29 -20.05
N PRO A 131 -29.99 -14.51 -19.07
CA PRO A 131 -29.17 -13.54 -18.35
C PRO A 131 -27.92 -14.13 -17.68
N ALA A 132 -27.95 -15.40 -17.25
CA ALA A 132 -26.78 -16.11 -16.74
C ALA A 132 -25.77 -16.40 -17.86
N GLN A 133 -26.22 -17.01 -18.96
CA GLN A 133 -25.35 -17.35 -20.10
C GLN A 133 -24.74 -16.12 -20.80
N ARG A 134 -25.45 -14.98 -20.86
CA ARG A 134 -24.87 -13.73 -21.37
C ARG A 134 -23.76 -13.18 -20.47
N ARG A 135 -23.89 -13.36 -19.15
CA ARG A 135 -22.87 -12.91 -18.18
C ARG A 135 -21.61 -13.75 -18.34
N GLU A 136 -21.76 -15.07 -18.41
CA GLU A 136 -20.66 -15.99 -18.67
C GLU A 136 -19.96 -15.69 -20.00
N ALA A 137 -20.72 -15.50 -21.08
CA ALA A 137 -20.15 -15.21 -22.39
C ALA A 137 -19.52 -13.81 -22.54
N THR A 138 -19.74 -12.91 -21.58
CA THR A 138 -19.09 -11.58 -21.53
C THR A 138 -18.15 -11.44 -20.34
N ALA A 139 -17.91 -12.53 -19.62
CA ALA A 139 -17.01 -12.56 -18.48
C ALA A 139 -15.59 -12.20 -18.93
N THR A 140 -15.03 -11.20 -18.27
CA THR A 140 -13.62 -10.83 -18.38
C THR A 140 -12.79 -11.36 -17.21
N ASP A 141 -13.46 -11.91 -16.20
CA ASP A 141 -12.86 -12.38 -14.96
C ASP A 141 -12.99 -13.91 -14.95
N VAL A 142 -11.86 -14.60 -15.05
CA VAL A 142 -11.77 -16.06 -15.07
C VAL A 142 -10.97 -16.52 -13.86
N ILE A 143 -11.55 -17.43 -13.09
CA ILE A 143 -10.85 -18.18 -12.05
C ILE A 143 -10.64 -19.58 -12.62
N TRP A 144 -9.39 -19.97 -12.80
CA TRP A 144 -9.11 -21.28 -13.37
C TRP A 144 -9.40 -22.34 -12.30
N ALA A 145 -10.14 -23.38 -12.70
CA ALA A 145 -10.45 -24.54 -11.85
C ALA A 145 -9.65 -25.78 -12.30
N ASN A 146 -8.62 -25.54 -13.12
CA ASN A 146 -7.71 -26.53 -13.67
C ASN A 146 -6.41 -25.84 -14.12
N SER A 147 -5.39 -26.63 -14.43
CA SER A 147 -4.05 -26.14 -14.81
C SER A 147 -3.97 -25.36 -16.14
N GLN A 148 -5.10 -24.98 -16.75
CA GLN A 148 -5.12 -24.17 -17.97
C GLN A 148 -4.73 -22.70 -17.73
N GLY A 149 -4.81 -22.22 -16.50
CA GLY A 149 -4.32 -20.89 -16.10
C GLY A 149 -2.80 -20.77 -16.01
N GLY A 150 -2.07 -21.90 -16.14
CA GLY A 150 -0.64 -21.97 -15.89
C GLY A 150 -0.29 -21.67 -14.42
N GLU A 151 0.98 -21.42 -14.15
CA GLU A 151 1.47 -21.08 -12.79
C GLU A 151 1.14 -19.63 -12.36
N LYS A 152 0.57 -18.83 -13.28
CA LYS A 152 0.32 -17.40 -13.07
C LYS A 152 -0.98 -17.10 -12.35
N PHE A 153 -1.96 -17.96 -12.44
CA PHE A 153 -3.30 -17.73 -11.90
C PHE A 153 -3.71 -18.87 -10.99
N TYR A 154 -4.65 -18.59 -10.09
CA TYR A 154 -5.24 -19.59 -9.23
C TYR A 154 -5.90 -20.67 -10.09
N ASP A 155 -5.55 -21.93 -9.86
CA ASP A 155 -5.98 -23.09 -10.65
C ASP A 155 -6.80 -24.11 -9.82
N GLY A 156 -7.07 -23.81 -8.55
CA GLY A 156 -7.75 -24.72 -7.63
C GLY A 156 -6.84 -25.78 -6.99
N ASP A 157 -5.52 -25.72 -7.23
CA ASP A 157 -4.54 -26.60 -6.60
C ASP A 157 -4.13 -26.06 -5.20
N ASP A 158 -4.70 -26.66 -4.16
CA ASP A 158 -4.46 -26.30 -2.76
C ASP A 158 -3.01 -26.58 -2.29
N GLU A 159 -2.19 -27.30 -3.07
CA GLU A 159 -0.76 -27.47 -2.75
C GLU A 159 0.07 -26.22 -3.06
N LYS A 160 -0.34 -25.45 -4.07
CA LYS A 160 0.40 -24.27 -4.56
C LYS A 160 -0.26 -22.96 -4.15
N TRP A 161 -1.58 -22.98 -3.96
CA TRP A 161 -2.38 -21.80 -3.66
C TRP A 161 -3.10 -21.95 -2.32
N SER A 162 -3.21 -20.84 -1.61
CA SER A 162 -4.11 -20.69 -0.47
C SER A 162 -5.08 -19.53 -0.74
N VAL A 163 -6.32 -19.70 -0.29
CA VAL A 163 -7.34 -18.64 -0.35
C VAL A 163 -7.22 -17.79 0.91
N ASP A 164 -6.70 -16.57 0.78
CA ASP A 164 -6.55 -15.61 1.87
C ASP A 164 -6.94 -14.20 1.42
N PHE A 165 -8.16 -13.77 1.77
CA PHE A 165 -8.66 -12.44 1.45
C PHE A 165 -7.89 -11.35 2.18
N ALA A 166 -7.48 -11.59 3.42
CA ALA A 166 -6.79 -10.60 4.24
C ALA A 166 -5.40 -10.31 3.67
N ALA A 167 -4.64 -11.35 3.31
CA ALA A 167 -3.33 -11.18 2.67
C ALA A 167 -3.43 -10.49 1.30
N VAL A 168 -4.43 -10.81 0.48
CA VAL A 168 -4.62 -10.16 -0.83
C VAL A 168 -4.96 -8.67 -0.65
N VAL A 169 -5.82 -8.33 0.31
CA VAL A 169 -6.11 -6.93 0.65
C VAL A 169 -4.87 -6.21 1.16
N ALA A 170 -4.12 -6.83 2.07
CA ALA A 170 -2.89 -6.30 2.62
C ALA A 170 -1.90 -5.96 1.50
N GLY A 171 -1.61 -6.91 0.62
CA GLY A 171 -0.69 -6.71 -0.50
C GLY A 171 -1.17 -5.67 -1.50
N PHE A 172 -2.45 -5.71 -1.86
CA PHE A 172 -3.05 -4.70 -2.75
C PHE A 172 -2.90 -3.29 -2.18
N PHE A 173 -3.20 -3.09 -0.90
CA PHE A 173 -3.10 -1.77 -0.27
C PHE A 173 -1.65 -1.34 -0.05
N SER A 174 -0.74 -2.27 0.22
CA SER A 174 0.67 -2.01 0.52
C SER A 174 1.46 -1.56 -0.70
N VAL A 175 1.25 -2.23 -1.83
CA VAL A 175 2.08 -2.04 -3.02
C VAL A 175 1.23 -1.44 -4.14
N SER A 176 0.35 -2.25 -4.74
CA SER A 176 -0.41 -1.88 -5.94
C SER A 176 -1.17 -0.56 -5.83
N LEU A 177 -1.95 -0.37 -4.76
CA LEU A 177 -2.80 0.80 -4.61
C LEU A 177 -1.99 2.09 -4.45
N VAL A 178 -0.89 2.04 -3.68
CA VAL A 178 0.03 3.19 -3.51
C VAL A 178 0.54 3.65 -4.87
N HIS A 179 0.96 2.71 -5.71
CA HIS A 179 1.49 3.01 -7.04
C HIS A 179 0.40 3.53 -8.00
N LEU A 180 -0.77 2.89 -8.05
CA LEU A 180 -1.87 3.28 -8.95
C LEU A 180 -2.43 4.68 -8.64
N THR A 181 -2.39 5.06 -7.37
CA THR A 181 -2.93 6.34 -6.88
C THR A 181 -1.86 7.42 -6.76
N SER A 182 -0.57 7.05 -6.83
CA SER A 182 0.57 7.91 -6.47
C SER A 182 0.43 8.46 -5.05
N PHE A 183 -0.10 7.63 -4.15
CA PHE A 183 -0.38 7.95 -2.76
C PHE A 183 -1.28 9.19 -2.55
N GLU A 184 -2.16 9.50 -3.50
CA GLU A 184 -3.10 10.61 -3.40
C GLU A 184 -4.30 10.23 -2.50
N PRO A 185 -4.65 11.04 -1.47
CA PRO A 185 -5.61 10.62 -0.44
C PRO A 185 -6.98 10.20 -0.97
N LYS A 186 -7.57 10.98 -1.89
CA LYS A 186 -8.92 10.68 -2.39
C LYS A 186 -8.92 9.41 -3.22
N ARG A 187 -7.92 9.21 -4.07
CA ARG A 187 -7.76 8.01 -4.89
C ARG A 187 -7.44 6.78 -4.04
N MET A 188 -6.65 6.91 -2.98
CA MET A 188 -6.42 5.85 -1.99
C MET A 188 -7.73 5.44 -1.31
N GLU A 189 -8.51 6.40 -0.82
CA GLU A 189 -9.82 6.15 -0.20
C GLU A 189 -10.80 5.49 -1.18
N GLU A 190 -10.87 5.96 -2.43
CA GLU A 190 -11.68 5.34 -3.48
C GLU A 190 -11.29 3.89 -3.76
N GLY A 191 -9.99 3.58 -3.74
CA GLY A 191 -9.47 2.22 -3.89
C GLY A 191 -9.88 1.32 -2.73
N ILE A 192 -9.65 1.76 -1.49
CA ILE A 192 -10.02 1.02 -0.28
C ILE A 192 -11.53 0.77 -0.22
N ASP A 193 -12.34 1.80 -0.47
CA ASP A 193 -13.80 1.71 -0.49
C ASP A 193 -14.30 0.72 -1.56
N THR A 194 -13.65 0.68 -2.72
CA THR A 194 -14.01 -0.27 -3.79
C THR A 194 -13.88 -1.70 -3.33
N ILE A 195 -12.76 -2.05 -2.68
CA ILE A 195 -12.51 -3.42 -2.19
C ILE A 195 -13.40 -3.74 -0.99
N LYS A 196 -13.58 -2.78 -0.06
CA LYS A 196 -14.49 -2.91 1.08
C LYS A 196 -15.93 -3.18 0.63
N ASN A 197 -16.41 -2.51 -0.43
CA ASN A 197 -17.75 -2.74 -0.99
C ASN A 197 -17.90 -4.15 -1.57
N PHE A 198 -16.84 -4.65 -2.25
CA PHE A 198 -16.81 -6.02 -2.77
C PHE A 198 -16.82 -7.06 -1.65
N LEU A 199 -15.98 -6.92 -0.63
CA LEU A 199 -15.94 -7.87 0.49
C LEU A 199 -17.25 -7.90 1.29
N ARG A 200 -17.91 -6.75 1.46
CA ARG A 200 -19.27 -6.69 2.03
C ARG A 200 -20.27 -7.46 1.18
N TYR A 201 -20.16 -7.34 -0.14
CA TYR A 201 -20.99 -8.10 -1.07
C TYR A 201 -20.75 -9.62 -0.94
N VAL A 202 -19.48 -10.05 -0.82
CA VAL A 202 -19.12 -11.46 -0.59
C VAL A 202 -19.79 -12.00 0.69
N LEU A 203 -19.70 -11.28 1.81
CA LEU A 203 -20.34 -11.69 3.07
C LEU A 203 -21.86 -11.67 3.00
N GLN A 204 -22.45 -10.61 2.44
CA GLN A 204 -23.90 -10.46 2.36
C GLN A 204 -24.57 -11.60 1.59
N HIS A 205 -23.88 -12.14 0.59
CA HIS A 205 -24.37 -13.18 -0.29
C HIS A 205 -23.94 -14.60 0.10
N ASP A 206 -23.24 -14.78 1.23
CA ASP A 206 -22.80 -16.08 1.75
C ASP A 206 -22.04 -16.92 0.69
N VAL A 207 -21.14 -16.26 -0.04
CA VAL A 207 -20.50 -16.83 -1.24
C VAL A 207 -19.56 -17.98 -0.90
N CYS A 208 -18.77 -17.81 0.16
CA CYS A 208 -17.73 -18.75 0.60
C CYS A 208 -17.67 -18.79 2.14
N PRO A 209 -18.68 -19.39 2.80
CA PRO A 209 -18.74 -19.47 4.27
C PRO A 209 -17.51 -20.14 4.89
N GLU A 210 -16.85 -21.05 4.16
CA GLU A 210 -15.62 -21.69 4.59
C GLU A 210 -14.44 -20.72 4.78
N TYR A 211 -14.49 -19.51 4.20
CA TYR A 211 -13.49 -18.45 4.34
C TYR A 211 -14.06 -17.18 4.99
N GLU A 212 -15.21 -17.27 5.67
CA GLU A 212 -15.90 -16.10 6.26
C GLU A 212 -14.99 -15.28 7.19
N ASP A 213 -14.16 -15.94 8.00
CA ASP A 213 -13.25 -15.28 8.93
C ASP A 213 -12.17 -14.47 8.20
N SER A 214 -11.59 -15.01 7.12
CA SER A 214 -10.61 -14.29 6.29
C SER A 214 -11.25 -13.07 5.61
N VAL A 215 -12.51 -13.17 5.16
CA VAL A 215 -13.24 -12.02 4.58
C VAL A 215 -13.54 -10.95 5.64
N LYS A 216 -13.87 -11.34 6.87
CA LYS A 216 -14.07 -10.40 7.98
C LYS A 216 -12.77 -9.70 8.37
N GLU A 217 -11.67 -10.44 8.45
CA GLU A 217 -10.34 -9.87 8.70
C GLU A 217 -9.95 -8.87 7.62
N ALA A 218 -10.17 -9.21 6.35
CA ALA A 218 -9.96 -8.31 5.22
C ALA A 218 -10.78 -7.01 5.32
N LEU A 219 -12.02 -7.07 5.84
CA LEU A 219 -12.84 -5.89 6.10
C LEU A 219 -12.33 -5.04 7.26
N GLU A 220 -11.80 -5.65 8.32
CA GLU A 220 -11.14 -4.90 9.40
C GLU A 220 -9.87 -4.22 8.88
N LEU A 221 -9.08 -4.91 8.05
CA LEU A 221 -7.90 -4.33 7.40
C LEU A 221 -8.26 -3.12 6.52
N CYS A 222 -9.39 -3.17 5.79
CA CYS A 222 -9.89 -1.99 5.07
C CYS A 222 -10.15 -0.78 5.99
N LYS A 223 -10.62 -1.01 7.22
CA LYS A 223 -10.78 0.08 8.20
C LYS A 223 -9.43 0.58 8.68
N THR A 224 -8.51 -0.31 9.03
CA THR A 224 -7.15 0.04 9.45
C THR A 224 -6.43 0.86 8.38
N ALA A 225 -6.45 0.41 7.13
CA ALA A 225 -5.85 1.13 6.00
C ALA A 225 -6.44 2.52 5.78
N SER A 226 -7.75 2.71 6.01
CA SER A 226 -8.41 4.01 5.91
C SER A 226 -7.93 5.01 6.98
N VAL A 227 -7.32 4.51 8.07
CA VAL A 227 -6.79 5.32 9.18
C VAL A 227 -5.27 5.48 9.06
N GLU A 228 -4.54 4.40 8.86
CA GLU A 228 -3.07 4.42 8.83
C GLU A 228 -2.49 5.18 7.64
N TRP A 229 -3.09 5.10 6.44
CA TRP A 229 -2.53 5.81 5.28
C TRP A 229 -2.54 7.33 5.44
N PRO A 230 -3.63 7.97 5.89
CA PRO A 230 -3.61 9.38 6.27
C PRO A 230 -2.57 9.70 7.35
N MET A 231 -2.42 8.85 8.38
CA MET A 231 -1.41 9.02 9.42
C MET A 231 0.01 8.99 8.85
N ILE A 232 0.34 7.99 8.02
CA ILE A 232 1.65 7.85 7.36
C ILE A 232 1.93 9.03 6.43
N ARG A 233 0.92 9.53 5.72
CA ARG A 233 1.08 10.72 4.88
C ARG A 233 1.43 11.94 5.71
N GLN A 234 0.74 12.15 6.82
CA GLN A 234 1.01 13.26 7.73
C GLN A 234 2.39 13.11 8.38
N LEU A 235 2.75 11.89 8.80
CA LEU A 235 4.06 11.57 9.34
C LEU A 235 5.18 11.90 8.33
N ASN A 236 5.06 11.47 7.07
CA ASN A 236 6.03 11.81 6.02
C ASN A 236 6.16 13.31 5.76
N ALA A 237 5.07 14.06 5.95
CA ALA A 237 5.07 15.51 5.73
C ALA A 237 5.73 16.28 6.89
N ASP A 238 5.62 15.75 8.11
CA ASP A 238 6.04 16.40 9.34
C ASP A 238 7.41 15.92 9.85
N LEU A 239 7.88 14.75 9.40
CA LEU A 239 9.24 14.28 9.67
C LEU A 239 10.26 15.29 9.13
N PRO A 240 11.40 15.50 9.82
CA PRO A 240 11.83 14.83 11.06
C PRO A 240 11.19 15.33 12.37
N GLY A 241 10.40 16.40 12.30
CA GLY A 241 9.96 17.16 13.47
C GLY A 241 11.06 18.07 14.03
N HIS A 242 10.74 18.82 15.08
CA HIS A 242 11.63 19.81 15.68
C HIS A 242 12.76 19.14 16.45
N PHE A 243 12.49 18.07 17.21
CA PHE A 243 13.49 17.43 18.03
C PHE A 243 14.60 16.76 17.20
N ASN A 244 14.24 15.89 16.25
CA ASN A 244 15.24 15.19 15.43
C ASN A 244 15.96 16.16 14.47
N LEU A 245 15.31 17.24 14.03
CA LEU A 245 15.97 18.33 13.32
C LEU A 245 17.02 19.03 14.20
N ALA A 246 16.67 19.35 15.45
CA ALA A 246 17.59 19.97 16.40
C ALA A 246 18.81 19.08 16.68
N CYS A 247 18.59 17.78 16.92
CA CYS A 247 19.69 16.82 17.06
C CYS A 247 20.58 16.80 15.82
N SER A 248 19.99 16.72 14.62
CA SER A 248 20.75 16.70 13.37
C SER A 248 21.60 17.96 13.18
N GLU A 249 21.03 19.16 13.39
CA GLU A 249 21.76 20.45 13.25
C GLU A 249 22.78 20.70 14.37
N MET A 250 22.63 20.05 15.54
CA MET A 250 23.59 20.18 16.64
C MET A 250 24.82 19.31 16.47
N PHE A 251 24.67 18.11 15.91
CA PHE A 251 25.72 17.10 15.89
C PHE A 251 26.35 16.87 14.51
N TYR A 252 25.77 17.44 13.44
CA TYR A 252 26.34 17.38 12.09
C TYR A 252 26.68 18.79 11.58
N GLU A 253 27.89 18.95 11.02
CA GLU A 253 28.37 20.22 10.45
C GLU A 253 27.81 20.51 9.05
N THR A 254 27.42 19.47 8.30
CA THR A 254 26.94 19.55 6.92
C THR A 254 25.42 19.77 6.88
N SER A 255 24.95 20.54 5.88
CA SER A 255 23.54 20.86 5.65
C SER A 255 22.64 19.62 5.81
N THR A 256 21.72 19.69 6.77
CA THR A 256 20.67 18.68 6.99
C THR A 256 19.61 18.68 5.89
N GLU A 257 19.66 19.64 4.95
CA GLU A 257 18.71 19.75 3.85
C GLU A 257 18.71 18.51 2.96
N GLU A 258 19.87 17.88 2.72
CA GLU A 258 19.94 16.68 1.86
C GLU A 258 19.23 15.47 2.49
N SER A 259 19.39 15.28 3.80
CA SER A 259 18.87 14.11 4.54
C SER A 259 17.36 14.06 4.66
N TRP A 260 16.70 15.21 4.47
CA TRP A 260 15.25 15.37 4.53
C TRP A 260 14.67 16.02 3.26
N SER A 261 15.48 16.12 2.20
CA SER A 261 15.15 16.85 0.95
C SER A 261 13.93 16.30 0.22
N PHE A 262 13.63 15.02 0.40
CA PHE A 262 12.48 14.34 -0.21
C PHE A 262 11.17 14.55 0.57
N GLN A 263 11.21 15.22 1.73
CA GLN A 263 10.04 15.46 2.58
C GLN A 263 9.49 16.87 2.37
N THR A 264 8.18 17.06 2.57
CA THR A 264 7.56 18.38 2.45
C THR A 264 7.81 19.28 3.66
N PHE A 265 8.58 18.79 4.63
CA PHE A 265 8.89 19.48 5.87
C PHE A 265 9.64 20.78 5.62
N LYS A 266 9.28 21.80 6.39
CA LYS A 266 9.90 23.12 6.29
C LYS A 266 10.50 23.49 7.62
N ARG A 267 11.82 23.73 7.62
CA ARG A 267 12.54 24.27 8.78
C ARG A 267 11.81 25.52 9.32
N PRO A 268 11.45 25.56 10.61
CA PRO A 268 10.77 26.72 11.20
C PRO A 268 11.61 28.00 11.11
N LYS A 269 10.94 29.15 10.97
CA LYS A 269 11.62 30.45 10.95
C LYS A 269 12.19 30.77 12.33
N GLY A 270 13.46 31.17 12.39
CA GLY A 270 14.13 31.47 13.67
C GLY A 270 14.38 30.24 14.54
N PHE A 271 14.40 29.04 13.95
CA PHE A 271 14.69 27.79 14.66
C PHE A 271 16.10 27.81 15.27
N ASP A 272 16.16 27.61 16.59
CA ASP A 272 17.37 27.50 17.40
C ASP A 272 17.52 26.03 17.86
N PRO A 273 18.40 25.24 17.21
CA PRO A 273 18.62 23.83 17.55
C PRO A 273 19.04 23.62 18.99
N LYS A 274 19.89 24.51 19.53
CA LYS A 274 20.42 24.38 20.89
C LYS A 274 19.30 24.53 21.91
N ALA A 275 18.48 25.58 21.75
CA ALA A 275 17.35 25.79 22.64
C ALA A 275 16.37 24.62 22.62
N VAL A 276 16.00 24.13 21.43
CA VAL A 276 15.07 23.00 21.26
C VAL A 276 15.62 21.72 21.89
N PHE A 277 16.86 21.35 21.59
CA PHE A 277 17.47 20.14 22.11
C PHE A 277 17.58 20.17 23.64
N PHE A 278 18.18 21.22 24.20
CA PHE A 278 18.38 21.29 25.66
C PHE A 278 17.06 21.44 26.43
N ALA A 279 16.08 22.14 25.87
CA ALA A 279 14.74 22.21 26.46
C ALA A 279 14.03 20.86 26.43
N ALA A 280 14.05 20.17 25.29
CA ALA A 280 13.45 18.84 25.18
C ALA A 280 14.09 17.89 26.19
N PHE A 281 15.41 17.81 26.18
CA PHE A 281 16.22 17.04 27.10
C PHE A 281 15.93 17.33 28.59
N ALA A 282 15.86 18.60 28.99
CA ALA A 282 15.63 18.99 30.38
C ALA A 282 14.20 18.71 30.86
N LEU A 283 13.25 18.57 29.95
CA LEU A 283 11.84 18.37 30.24
C LEU A 283 11.35 16.94 29.97
N MET A 284 12.12 16.12 29.25
CA MET A 284 11.86 14.69 29.09
C MET A 284 12.01 13.97 30.43
N ASP A 285 11.14 12.99 30.67
CA ASP A 285 11.24 12.11 31.85
C ASP A 285 12.25 10.99 31.59
N GLU A 286 13.53 11.37 31.59
CA GLU A 286 14.70 10.52 31.33
C GLU A 286 15.88 10.87 32.27
N PRO A 287 15.80 10.55 33.58
CA PRO A 287 16.78 11.02 34.57
C PRO A 287 18.19 10.47 34.35
N GLU A 288 18.33 9.22 33.90
CA GLU A 288 19.65 8.63 33.62
C GLU A 288 20.32 9.27 32.40
N LEU A 289 19.53 9.57 31.37
CA LEU A 289 20.01 10.28 30.20
C LEU A 289 20.35 11.73 30.54
N PHE A 290 19.56 12.35 31.42
CA PHE A 290 19.81 13.66 32.02
C PHE A 290 21.18 13.76 32.67
N GLU A 291 21.49 12.80 33.55
CA GLU A 291 22.78 12.77 34.22
C GLU A 291 23.93 12.64 33.21
N LYS A 292 23.85 11.70 32.26
CA LYS A 292 24.92 11.44 31.29
C LYS A 292 25.19 12.63 30.36
N LEU A 293 24.14 13.25 29.83
CA LEU A 293 24.26 14.41 28.93
C LEU A 293 24.70 15.69 29.65
N SER A 294 24.52 15.78 30.97
CA SER A 294 24.97 16.93 31.77
C SER A 294 26.47 16.87 32.12
N LEU A 295 27.10 15.70 32.03
CA LEU A 295 28.49 15.48 32.44
C LEU A 295 29.53 15.96 31.42
N LYS A 296 29.19 15.95 30.13
CA LYS A 296 30.07 16.37 29.04
C LYS A 296 29.23 16.82 27.85
N GLU A 297 29.85 17.60 26.95
CA GLU A 297 29.27 17.84 25.64
C GLU A 297 29.19 16.51 24.87
N PRO A 298 27.99 16.06 24.48
CA PRO A 298 27.83 14.79 23.80
C PRO A 298 28.35 14.85 22.37
N SER A 299 28.83 13.72 21.88
CA SER A 299 29.32 13.55 20.51
C SER A 299 28.76 12.29 19.88
N ILE A 300 28.74 12.23 18.54
CA ILE A 300 28.28 11.04 17.82
C ILE A 300 29.22 9.87 18.13
N PHE A 301 28.66 8.80 18.68
CA PHE A 301 29.36 7.56 18.99
C PHE A 301 29.30 6.56 17.84
N SER A 302 28.11 6.39 17.27
CA SER A 302 27.89 5.48 16.14
C SER A 302 26.73 5.93 15.26
N GLU A 303 26.74 5.44 14.02
CA GLU A 303 25.67 5.64 13.03
C GLU A 303 25.44 4.31 12.32
N TYR A 304 24.18 3.99 12.08
CA TYR A 304 23.78 2.75 11.42
C TYR A 304 22.43 2.90 10.73
N THR A 305 22.24 2.17 9.63
CA THR A 305 20.95 2.04 8.96
C THR A 305 20.40 0.64 9.21
N CYS A 306 19.15 0.56 9.64
CA CYS A 306 18.47 -0.71 9.84
C CYS A 306 16.96 -0.58 9.59
N THR A 307 16.30 -1.73 9.46
CA THR A 307 14.86 -1.82 9.40
C THR A 307 14.29 -1.95 10.81
N LEU A 308 13.36 -1.06 11.14
CA LEU A 308 12.72 -0.95 12.45
C LEU A 308 11.25 -1.33 12.33
N GLU A 309 10.72 -2.08 13.29
CA GLU A 309 9.28 -2.27 13.50
C GLU A 309 8.87 -1.64 14.82
N LEU A 310 7.87 -0.74 14.76
CA LEU A 310 7.35 -0.03 15.92
C LEU A 310 6.59 -0.98 16.83
N VAL A 311 6.95 -1.03 18.11
CA VAL A 311 6.33 -1.89 19.11
C VAL A 311 5.43 -1.07 20.04
N GLU A 312 5.93 0.07 20.52
CA GLU A 312 5.26 0.86 21.54
C GLU A 312 5.45 2.36 21.31
N ILE A 313 4.41 3.13 21.65
CA ILE A 313 4.40 4.59 21.60
C ILE A 313 4.10 5.11 23.01
N ILE A 314 5.00 5.94 23.53
CA ILE A 314 4.88 6.57 24.85
C ILE A 314 4.82 8.08 24.64
N ARG A 315 3.60 8.62 24.65
CA ARG A 315 3.37 10.07 24.51
C ARG A 315 3.63 10.79 25.84
N PRO A 316 4.11 12.05 25.82
CA PRO A 316 4.34 12.81 27.04
C PRO A 316 3.06 13.03 27.84
N GLU A 317 3.16 12.93 29.16
CA GLU A 317 2.05 13.17 30.09
C GLU A 317 1.61 14.64 30.09
N GLU A 318 0.39 14.90 30.57
CA GLU A 318 -0.21 16.23 30.55
C GLU A 318 0.62 17.27 31.35
N ASP A 319 1.29 16.85 32.41
CA ASP A 319 2.15 17.73 33.21
C ASP A 319 3.43 18.11 32.45
N ILE A 320 4.06 17.17 31.73
CA ILE A 320 5.19 17.41 30.85
C ILE A 320 4.77 18.39 29.75
N VAL A 321 3.64 18.15 29.09
CA VAL A 321 3.09 19.05 28.07
C VAL A 321 2.88 20.47 28.62
N LYS A 322 2.36 20.61 29.86
CA LYS A 322 2.24 21.91 30.54
C LYS A 322 3.59 22.58 30.80
N ARG A 323 4.63 21.82 31.15
CA ARG A 323 5.99 22.37 31.33
C ARG A 323 6.56 22.91 30.02
N PHE A 324 6.43 22.18 28.92
CA PHE A 324 6.85 22.67 27.59
C PHE A 324 6.10 23.96 27.21
N ASN A 325 4.79 24.01 27.41
CA ASN A 325 3.97 25.17 27.09
C ASN A 325 4.23 26.40 27.98
N SER A 326 4.77 26.19 29.18
CA SER A 326 5.09 27.27 30.13
C SER A 326 6.56 27.68 30.11
N LEU A 327 7.39 27.04 29.28
CA LEU A 327 8.82 27.32 29.20
C LEU A 327 9.08 28.70 28.60
N VAL A 328 9.85 29.50 29.33
CA VAL A 328 10.32 30.82 28.93
C VAL A 328 11.84 30.81 28.92
N ILE A 329 12.44 31.17 27.79
CA ILE A 329 13.89 31.29 27.63
C ILE A 329 14.21 32.78 27.42
N GLY A 330 14.86 33.40 28.41
CA GLY A 330 15.03 34.85 28.47
C GLY A 330 13.68 35.54 28.66
N ASP A 331 13.34 36.50 27.79
CA ASP A 331 12.08 37.25 27.84
C ASP A 331 11.02 36.73 26.86
N LYS A 332 11.22 35.54 26.27
CA LYS A 332 10.35 34.98 25.23
C LYS A 332 9.85 33.59 25.59
N ALA A 333 8.58 33.34 25.29
CA ALA A 333 8.03 31.99 25.28
C ALA A 333 8.83 31.13 24.29
N ALA A 334 9.29 29.98 24.75
CA ALA A 334 10.14 29.09 23.97
C ALA A 334 9.35 28.35 22.86
N ASN A 335 8.05 28.11 23.09
CA ASN A 335 7.13 27.43 22.17
C ASN A 335 7.70 26.11 21.61
N HIS A 336 8.42 25.35 22.44
CA HIS A 336 8.97 24.06 22.04
C HIS A 336 7.91 22.97 22.06
N VAL A 337 8.08 21.97 21.20
CA VAL A 337 7.14 20.86 21.06
C VAL A 337 7.45 19.79 22.11
N PRO A 338 6.45 19.27 22.84
CA PRO A 338 6.64 18.15 23.75
C PRO A 338 7.22 16.93 23.01
N VAL A 339 8.12 16.21 23.68
CA VAL A 339 8.80 15.03 23.12
C VAL A 339 8.39 13.78 23.89
N GLY A 340 8.03 12.73 23.16
CA GLY A 340 7.78 11.40 23.70
C GLY A 340 8.76 10.38 23.14
N LYS A 341 8.41 9.10 23.31
CA LYS A 341 9.28 7.96 22.97
C LYS A 341 8.54 6.99 22.06
N ALA A 342 9.29 6.35 21.17
CA ALA A 342 8.85 5.23 20.37
C ALA A 342 9.87 4.09 20.50
N VAL A 343 9.39 2.89 20.80
CA VAL A 343 10.21 1.69 21.01
C VAL A 343 10.10 0.80 19.78
N PHE A 344 11.24 0.43 19.23
CA PHE A 344 11.35 -0.38 18.02
C PHE A 344 12.12 -1.67 18.30
N LYS A 345 11.78 -2.72 17.56
CA LYS A 345 12.56 -3.95 17.44
C LYS A 345 13.08 -4.08 16.00
N GLN A 346 13.92 -5.09 15.74
CA GLN A 346 14.32 -5.40 14.37
C GLN A 346 13.09 -5.71 13.51
N GLY A 347 12.93 -4.94 12.43
CA GLY A 347 11.85 -5.08 11.48
C GLY A 347 12.29 -5.81 10.22
N PHE A 348 11.31 -6.15 9.39
CA PHE A 348 11.52 -6.75 8.08
C PHE A 348 10.46 -6.26 7.11
N ILE A 349 10.88 -5.72 5.97
CA ILE A 349 10.01 -5.25 4.89
C ILE A 349 10.27 -6.14 3.69
N GLN A 350 9.26 -6.91 3.29
CA GLN A 350 9.34 -7.78 2.12
C GLN A 350 9.36 -6.95 0.82
N ASP A 351 10.11 -7.42 -0.16
CA ASP A 351 10.20 -6.83 -1.49
C ASP A 351 10.29 -7.93 -2.56
N ASP A 352 10.71 -7.56 -3.78
CA ASP A 352 10.90 -8.47 -4.90
C ASP A 352 12.18 -9.33 -4.80
N TRP A 353 12.96 -9.21 -3.72
CA TRP A 353 14.13 -10.04 -3.44
C TRP A 353 13.78 -11.20 -2.50
N GLU A 354 14.45 -12.34 -2.71
CA GLU A 354 14.29 -13.52 -1.86
C GLU A 354 14.76 -13.27 -0.41
N ASN A 355 15.79 -12.43 -0.26
CA ASN A 355 16.31 -11.99 1.03
C ASN A 355 16.30 -10.46 1.08
N PRO A 356 15.16 -9.84 1.41
CA PRO A 356 15.04 -8.41 1.59
C PRO A 356 16.05 -7.92 2.62
N TRP A 357 16.65 -6.77 2.35
CA TRP A 357 17.62 -6.20 3.28
C TRP A 357 16.92 -5.66 4.54
N ALA A 358 17.32 -6.17 5.70
CA ALA A 358 16.84 -5.69 7.00
C ALA A 358 17.87 -4.85 7.77
N GLY A 359 19.09 -4.76 7.26
CA GLY A 359 20.26 -4.32 8.03
C GLY A 359 20.66 -5.31 9.14
N GLU A 360 21.91 -5.25 9.56
CA GLU A 360 22.33 -5.92 10.79
C GLU A 360 21.71 -5.18 11.98
N TRP A 361 21.16 -5.93 12.95
CA TRP A 361 20.65 -5.30 14.16
C TRP A 361 21.82 -4.66 14.92
N PRO A 362 21.79 -3.33 15.12
CA PRO A 362 23.00 -2.56 15.44
C PRO A 362 23.36 -2.59 16.93
N VAL A 363 22.47 -3.12 17.76
CA VAL A 363 22.58 -3.12 19.22
C VAL A 363 22.47 -4.54 19.77
N LYS A 364 22.87 -4.74 21.03
CA LYS A 364 22.79 -6.06 21.68
C LYS A 364 21.41 -6.30 22.30
N GLU A 365 20.73 -5.23 22.64
CA GLU A 365 19.39 -5.19 23.19
C GLU A 365 18.37 -5.60 22.13
N ASP A 366 17.25 -6.20 22.54
CA ASP A 366 16.20 -6.59 21.59
C ASP A 366 15.42 -5.39 21.02
N THR A 367 15.58 -4.21 21.64
CA THR A 367 14.83 -3.00 21.29
C THR A 367 15.69 -1.73 21.33
N ILE A 368 15.26 -0.73 20.57
CA ILE A 368 15.83 0.62 20.53
C ILE A 368 14.72 1.63 20.83
N THR A 369 15.01 2.60 21.68
CA THR A 369 14.13 3.75 21.94
C THR A 369 14.62 4.95 21.14
N LEU A 370 13.69 5.59 20.40
CA LEU A 370 13.90 6.85 19.70
C LEU A 370 12.91 7.89 20.24
N PHE A 371 13.28 9.16 20.11
CA PHE A 371 12.51 10.29 20.61
C PHE A 371 11.92 11.11 19.47
N PHE A 372 10.66 11.52 19.64
CA PHE A 372 9.91 12.24 18.61
C PHE A 372 9.01 13.30 19.22
N ASP A 373 8.76 14.36 18.46
CA ASP A 373 7.70 15.31 18.73
C ASP A 373 6.36 14.57 18.93
N ASP A 374 5.58 15.01 19.91
CA ASP A 374 4.27 14.41 20.26
C ASP A 374 3.30 14.36 19.06
N ALA A 375 3.37 15.36 18.18
CA ALA A 375 2.58 15.40 16.95
C ALA A 375 2.96 14.29 15.94
N LEU A 376 4.24 13.88 15.90
CA LEU A 376 4.68 12.77 15.05
C LEU A 376 4.20 11.44 15.64
N LEU A 377 4.34 11.27 16.96
CA LEU A 377 3.88 10.06 17.67
C LEU A 377 2.37 9.83 17.51
N ALA A 378 1.59 10.90 17.45
CA ALA A 378 0.14 10.83 17.19
C ALA A 378 -0.21 10.25 15.80
N ASN A 379 0.75 10.25 14.86
CA ASN A 379 0.62 9.73 13.49
C ASN A 379 1.39 8.40 13.29
N MET A 380 1.76 7.72 14.36
CA MET A 380 2.38 6.39 14.32
C MET A 380 1.41 5.33 14.87
N MET A 381 1.54 4.09 14.41
CA MET A 381 0.77 2.95 14.90
C MET A 381 1.68 1.72 15.07
N PRO A 382 1.58 0.96 16.18
CA PRO A 382 2.36 -0.26 16.35
C PRO A 382 2.25 -1.20 15.14
N GLY A 383 3.37 -1.84 14.78
CA GLY A 383 3.54 -2.64 13.57
C GLY A 383 4.04 -1.85 12.37
N LEU A 384 3.96 -0.50 12.37
CA LEU A 384 4.59 0.35 11.35
C LEU A 384 6.06 -0.01 11.21
N LYS A 385 6.53 -0.13 9.96
CA LYS A 385 7.93 -0.46 9.68
C LYS A 385 8.60 0.67 8.91
N THR A 386 9.88 0.89 9.17
CA THR A 386 10.65 1.93 8.50
C THR A 386 12.09 1.47 8.30
N VAL A 387 12.68 1.87 7.17
CA VAL A 387 14.13 1.86 7.00
C VAL A 387 14.65 3.24 7.37
N ALA A 388 15.53 3.29 8.37
CA ALA A 388 16.00 4.54 8.95
C ALA A 388 17.49 4.49 9.27
N THR A 389 18.15 5.64 9.14
CA THR A 389 19.49 5.87 9.68
C THR A 389 19.35 6.51 11.06
N ILE A 390 19.97 5.87 12.05
CA ILE A 390 19.96 6.31 13.44
C ILE A 390 21.38 6.74 13.82
N SER A 391 21.46 7.84 14.55
CA SER A 391 22.68 8.32 15.19
C SER A 391 22.58 8.12 16.69
N GLU A 392 23.62 7.53 17.29
CA GLU A 392 23.74 7.34 18.73
C GLU A 392 24.81 8.27 19.28
N LEU A 393 24.47 9.03 20.32
CA LEU A 393 25.42 9.84 21.07
C LEU A 393 26.15 8.98 22.11
N ASP A 394 27.36 9.38 22.48
CA ASP A 394 28.16 8.75 23.54
C ASP A 394 27.51 8.78 24.94
N ALA A 395 26.45 9.59 25.12
CA ALA A 395 25.60 9.60 26.30
C ALA A 395 24.47 8.55 26.26
N GLY A 396 24.27 7.85 25.13
CA GLY A 396 23.24 6.84 24.91
C GLY A 396 21.94 7.35 24.27
N LEU A 397 21.86 8.65 23.94
CA LEU A 397 20.69 9.20 23.23
C LEU A 397 20.75 8.77 21.76
N ARG A 398 19.66 8.21 21.26
CA ARG A 398 19.50 7.84 19.84
C ARG A 398 18.48 8.75 19.19
N PHE A 399 18.80 9.25 18.01
CA PHE A 399 17.89 10.11 17.24
C PHE A 399 17.91 9.74 15.76
N LEU A 400 16.85 10.16 15.09
CA LEU A 400 16.61 9.83 13.70
C LEU A 400 17.38 10.80 12.78
N ARG A 401 18.23 10.26 11.89
CA ARG A 401 19.05 11.05 10.95
C ARG A 401 18.41 11.21 9.57
N SER A 402 17.84 10.12 9.06
CA SER A 402 17.13 10.04 7.79
C SER A 402 16.18 8.85 7.80
N ILE A 403 15.18 8.89 6.93
CA ILE A 403 14.26 7.78 6.67
C ILE A 403 14.29 7.50 5.17
N GLU A 404 14.39 6.25 4.77
CA GLU A 404 14.33 5.87 3.35
C GLU A 404 12.92 5.45 2.96
N MET A 405 12.21 4.78 3.87
CA MET A 405 10.89 4.23 3.62
C MET A 405 10.07 4.11 4.91
N ILE A 406 8.76 4.30 4.80
CA ILE A 406 7.77 4.04 5.85
C ILE A 406 6.64 3.20 5.25
N VAL A 407 6.31 2.08 5.88
CA VAL A 407 5.22 1.19 5.46
C VAL A 407 4.27 0.90 6.63
N PRO A 408 2.97 0.66 6.35
CA PRO A 408 1.95 0.43 7.37
C PRO A 408 2.15 -0.88 8.14
N SER A 409 1.38 -1.06 9.20
CA SER A 409 1.42 -2.25 10.06
C SER A 409 1.10 -3.53 9.29
N PHE A 410 0.15 -3.44 8.36
CA PHE A 410 -0.31 -4.51 7.49
C PHE A 410 0.53 -4.69 6.22
N TYR A 411 1.73 -4.10 6.15
CA TYR A 411 2.55 -4.21 4.94
C TYR A 411 2.87 -5.67 4.60
N ILE A 412 2.48 -6.09 3.40
CA ILE A 412 2.79 -7.41 2.81
C ILE A 412 3.17 -7.22 1.35
N PHE A 413 4.20 -7.93 0.91
CA PHE A 413 4.52 -8.06 -0.51
C PHE A 413 4.01 -9.42 -1.00
N LEU A 414 3.10 -9.42 -1.98
CA LEU A 414 2.58 -10.66 -2.55
C LEU A 414 3.47 -11.12 -3.70
N PRO A 415 3.90 -12.40 -3.74
CA PRO A 415 4.65 -12.95 -4.88
C PRO A 415 3.94 -12.74 -6.23
N GLN A 416 2.61 -12.67 -6.21
CA GLN A 416 1.79 -12.40 -7.39
C GLN A 416 2.10 -11.05 -8.07
N GLU A 417 2.68 -10.08 -7.34
CA GLU A 417 3.21 -8.83 -7.92
C GLU A 417 4.28 -9.09 -9.00
N LEU A 418 5.08 -10.15 -8.84
CA LEU A 418 6.13 -10.56 -9.79
C LEU A 418 5.55 -11.18 -11.06
N MET A 419 4.31 -11.68 -11.01
CA MET A 419 3.68 -12.40 -12.11
C MET A 419 3.08 -11.50 -13.19
N ARG A 420 3.08 -10.17 -13.00
CA ARG A 420 2.53 -9.19 -13.95
C ARG A 420 3.07 -9.36 -15.37
N HIS A 421 4.39 -9.40 -15.49
CA HIS A 421 5.11 -9.51 -16.76
C HIS A 421 5.68 -10.90 -17.02
N TYR A 422 5.38 -11.84 -16.13
CA TYR A 422 5.78 -13.23 -16.31
C TYR A 422 5.23 -13.76 -17.64
N LYS A 423 6.13 -14.40 -18.39
CA LYS A 423 5.83 -15.14 -19.61
C LYS A 423 6.35 -16.54 -19.41
N GLU A 424 5.48 -17.51 -19.63
CA GLU A 424 5.86 -18.91 -19.53
C GLU A 424 7.05 -19.22 -20.44
N PRO A 425 8.14 -19.81 -19.91
CA PRO A 425 9.29 -20.20 -20.70
C PRO A 425 8.88 -21.13 -21.83
N ARG A 426 9.16 -20.74 -23.07
CA ARG A 426 8.96 -21.62 -24.22
C ARG A 426 10.18 -22.52 -24.36
N VAL A 427 9.96 -23.80 -24.65
CA VAL A 427 11.03 -24.72 -25.02
C VAL A 427 11.73 -24.16 -26.27
N ASP A 428 12.94 -23.66 -26.10
CA ASP A 428 13.73 -23.14 -27.21
C ASP A 428 14.43 -24.30 -27.92
N ASN A 429 14.02 -24.58 -29.16
CA ASN A 429 14.67 -25.58 -30.02
C ASN A 429 15.98 -25.05 -30.62
N ARG A 430 16.35 -23.80 -30.34
CA ARG A 430 17.60 -23.21 -30.79
C ARG A 430 18.76 -23.82 -30.00
N ALA A 431 19.76 -24.31 -30.74
CA ALA A 431 21.01 -24.73 -30.12
C ALA A 431 21.62 -23.58 -29.31
N ALA A 432 22.00 -23.85 -28.06
CA ALA A 432 22.65 -22.88 -27.20
C ALA A 432 23.83 -22.22 -27.93
N PRO A 433 23.96 -20.89 -27.90
CA PRO A 433 25.05 -20.20 -28.56
C PRO A 433 26.39 -20.71 -27.98
N SER A 434 27.19 -21.35 -28.82
CA SER A 434 28.53 -21.78 -28.46
C SER A 434 29.55 -20.74 -28.92
N THR A 435 30.71 -20.71 -28.29
CA THR A 435 31.85 -19.84 -28.64
C THR A 435 32.29 -19.94 -30.11
N ARG A 436 31.86 -20.99 -30.84
CA ARG A 436 32.14 -21.19 -32.26
C ARG A 436 31.06 -20.65 -33.22
N ASN A 437 29.87 -20.28 -32.75
CA ASN A 437 28.75 -19.83 -33.60
C ASN A 437 28.02 -18.62 -32.99
N ALA A 438 28.71 -17.48 -32.89
CA ALA A 438 28.18 -16.24 -32.32
C ALA A 438 27.12 -15.53 -33.20
N GLN A 439 26.92 -15.96 -34.46
CA GLN A 439 26.22 -15.15 -35.48
C GLN A 439 24.90 -15.70 -36.03
N LYS A 440 24.32 -16.77 -35.46
CA LYS A 440 22.96 -17.21 -35.88
C LYS A 440 21.81 -16.36 -35.31
N GLY A 441 22.10 -15.23 -34.64
CA GLY A 441 21.10 -14.42 -33.95
C GLY A 441 20.72 -13.09 -34.59
N LYS A 442 21.24 -12.74 -35.77
CA LYS A 442 20.99 -11.44 -36.39
C LYS A 442 20.13 -11.45 -37.66
N ASP A 443 19.82 -12.61 -38.23
CA ASP A 443 19.26 -12.65 -39.59
C ASP A 443 17.73 -12.79 -39.69
N LEU A 444 16.95 -12.58 -38.62
CA LEU A 444 15.48 -12.67 -38.69
C LEU A 444 14.73 -11.52 -37.99
N ALA A 445 15.42 -10.42 -37.65
CA ALA A 445 14.76 -9.24 -37.09
C ALA A 445 14.18 -8.28 -38.16
N GLU A 446 14.27 -8.63 -39.45
CA GLU A 446 13.77 -7.78 -40.55
C GLU A 446 12.44 -8.22 -41.17
N ASP A 447 11.92 -9.41 -40.85
CA ASP A 447 10.67 -9.89 -41.43
C ASP A 447 9.60 -10.10 -40.35
N GLU A 448 9.01 -8.99 -39.88
CA GLU A 448 7.59 -8.87 -39.48
C GLU A 448 7.37 -7.52 -38.76
N TYR A 449 6.86 -6.53 -39.51
CA TYR A 449 6.26 -5.30 -38.99
C TYR A 449 4.77 -5.28 -39.33
#